data_AF-A0A3C1LVU8-F1
#
_entry.id   AF-A0A3C1LVU8-F1
#
_cell.length_a   1.000
_cell.length_b   1.000
_cell.length_c   1.000
_cell.angle_alpha   90.00
_cell.angle_beta   90.00
_cell.angle_gamma   90.00
#
_symmetry.space_group_name_H-M   'P 1'
#
loop_
_entity.id
_entity.type
_entity.pdbx_description
1 polymer ?
#
loop_
_entity_poly.entity_id
_entity_poly.type
_entity_poly.pdbx_seq_one_letter_code
_entity_poly.pdbx_strand_id
1 'polypeptide(L)'
;MQIINNSDIILDSVTALQPELWHSIAGAAYAERELLISDIEIITAIRYHTTARENMTLLEKIIYLSDLISEDRNYSGVEIMRQKVNESLDIAMREALLYIMSDLIQKQKPICEDTCKAYNQYSLLFSQEV
;
A
#
# COMPACT_ATOMS: atom_id res chain seq x y z
N MET A 1 10.87 -5.46 -14.16
CA MET A 1 11.21 -6.90 -14.08
C MET A 1 12.71 -7.17 -14.03
N GLN A 2 13.55 -6.55 -14.88
CA GLN A 2 15.01 -6.75 -14.84
C GLN A 2 15.64 -6.45 -13.47
N ILE A 3 15.18 -5.41 -12.76
CA ILE A 3 15.71 -5.05 -11.43
C ILE A 3 15.49 -6.16 -10.39
N ILE A 4 14.29 -6.73 -10.34
CA ILE A 4 13.98 -7.83 -9.40
C ILE A 4 14.82 -9.05 -9.74
N ASN A 5 14.85 -9.45 -11.01
CA ASN A 5 15.61 -10.61 -11.47
C ASN A 5 17.13 -10.44 -11.29
N ASN A 6 17.63 -9.21 -11.26
CA ASN A 6 19.06 -8.88 -11.09
C ASN A 6 19.40 -8.43 -9.66
N SER A 7 18.51 -8.69 -8.69
CA SER A 7 18.69 -8.29 -7.29
C SER A 7 18.52 -9.48 -6.36
N ASP A 8 19.10 -9.40 -5.16
CA ASP A 8 18.90 -10.39 -4.09
C ASP A 8 17.53 -10.25 -3.38
N ILE A 9 16.53 -9.69 -4.08
CA ILE A 9 15.19 -9.50 -3.53
C ILE A 9 14.44 -10.82 -3.57
N ILE A 10 14.21 -11.39 -2.39
CA ILE A 10 13.42 -12.62 -2.22
C ILE A 10 11.95 -12.25 -2.15
N LEU A 11 11.16 -12.77 -3.10
CA LEU A 11 9.71 -12.64 -3.09
C LEU A 11 9.11 -13.82 -2.31
N ASP A 12 8.19 -13.53 -1.39
CA ASP A 12 7.35 -14.56 -0.78
C ASP A 12 6.37 -15.16 -1.81
N SER A 13 5.67 -16.24 -1.44
CA SER A 13 4.76 -16.94 -2.34
C SER A 13 3.56 -16.10 -2.80
N VAL A 14 3.07 -15.16 -1.97
CA VAL A 14 1.98 -14.25 -2.32
C VAL A 14 2.48 -13.20 -3.30
N THR A 15 3.59 -12.55 -2.96
CA THR A 15 4.21 -11.52 -3.80
C THR A 15 4.65 -12.10 -5.15
N ALA A 16 5.21 -13.31 -5.19
CA ALA A 16 5.59 -13.98 -6.43
C ALA A 16 4.40 -14.28 -7.36
N LEU A 17 3.20 -14.51 -6.81
CA LEU A 17 1.98 -14.77 -7.57
C LEU A 17 1.26 -13.48 -8.04
N GLN A 18 1.71 -12.31 -7.59
CA GLN A 18 1.10 -11.01 -7.89
C GLN A 18 2.12 -10.05 -8.50
N PRO A 19 2.38 -10.14 -9.82
CA PRO A 19 3.29 -9.25 -10.53
C PRO A 19 2.95 -7.77 -10.36
N GLU A 20 1.69 -7.44 -10.08
CA GLU A 20 1.27 -6.09 -9.73
C GLU A 20 1.98 -5.54 -8.49
N LEU A 21 2.42 -6.36 -7.53
CA LEU A 21 3.15 -5.89 -6.34
C LEU A 21 4.62 -5.60 -6.62
N TRP A 22 5.14 -6.03 -7.77
CA TRP A 22 6.57 -5.98 -8.06
C TRP A 22 7.06 -4.57 -8.33
N HIS A 23 6.21 -3.68 -8.83
CA HIS A 23 6.64 -2.34 -9.21
C HIS A 23 7.00 -1.46 -8.00
N SER A 24 6.34 -1.63 -6.85
CA SER A 24 6.71 -0.92 -5.62
C SER A 24 8.06 -1.37 -5.09
N ILE A 25 8.31 -2.69 -5.12
CA ILE A 25 9.59 -3.31 -4.76
C ILE A 25 10.71 -2.82 -5.67
N ALA A 26 10.52 -2.97 -6.98
CA ALA A 26 11.50 -2.58 -7.99
C ALA A 26 11.73 -1.06 -8.00
N GLY A 27 10.66 -0.27 -7.82
CA GLY A 27 10.71 1.19 -7.77
C GLY A 27 11.55 1.69 -6.60
N ALA A 28 11.38 1.10 -5.41
CA ALA A 28 12.18 1.44 -4.24
C ALA A 28 13.67 1.12 -4.48
N ALA A 29 13.97 -0.07 -5.02
CA ALA A 29 15.34 -0.46 -5.34
C ALA A 29 15.96 0.42 -6.44
N TYR A 30 15.18 0.82 -7.46
CA TYR A 30 15.64 1.73 -8.50
C TYR A 30 15.94 3.12 -7.96
N ALA A 31 15.03 3.67 -7.14
CA ALA A 31 15.20 4.97 -6.50
C ALA A 31 16.49 5.01 -5.66
N GLU A 32 16.75 3.97 -4.89
CA GLU A 32 17.96 3.85 -4.08
C GLU A 32 19.23 3.70 -4.94
N ARG A 33 19.25 2.77 -5.90
CA ARG A 33 20.49 2.36 -6.59
C ARG A 33 20.83 3.22 -7.80
N GLU A 34 19.83 3.59 -8.58
CA GLU A 34 20.01 4.25 -9.87
C GLU A 34 19.80 5.76 -9.76
N LEU A 35 18.85 6.19 -8.93
CA LEU A 35 18.60 7.62 -8.67
C LEU A 35 19.38 8.15 -7.45
N LEU A 36 20.11 7.28 -6.74
CA LEU A 36 20.95 7.62 -5.59
C LEU A 36 20.19 8.36 -4.48
N ILE A 37 18.89 8.09 -4.35
CA ILE A 37 18.08 8.61 -3.26
C ILE A 37 18.46 7.81 -2.00
N SER A 38 18.90 8.51 -0.95
CA SER A 38 19.26 7.91 0.34
C SER A 38 18.25 8.19 1.45
N ASP A 39 17.18 8.94 1.16
CA ASP A 39 16.14 9.24 2.13
C ASP A 39 15.26 8.00 2.34
N ILE A 40 15.36 7.42 3.54
CA ILE A 40 14.65 6.19 3.87
C ILE A 40 13.14 6.38 3.90
N GLU A 41 12.62 7.56 4.27
CA GLU A 41 11.17 7.79 4.27
C GLU A 41 10.61 7.79 2.85
N ILE A 42 11.36 8.34 1.88
CA ILE A 42 10.98 8.29 0.46
C ILE A 42 11.03 6.85 -0.05
N ILE A 43 12.12 6.12 0.24
CA ILE A 43 12.29 4.73 -0.21
C ILE A 43 11.18 3.83 0.35
N THR A 44 10.84 3.97 1.63
CA THR A 44 9.79 3.16 2.26
C THR A 44 8.40 3.55 1.77
N ALA A 45 8.13 4.84 1.53
CA ALA A 45 6.90 5.28 0.89
C ALA A 45 6.70 4.65 -0.50
N ILE A 46 7.76 4.57 -1.32
CA ILE A 46 7.70 3.85 -2.59
C ILE A 46 7.54 2.34 -2.36
N ARG A 47 8.25 1.74 -1.40
CA ARG A 47 8.22 0.29 -1.18
C ARG A 47 6.83 -0.24 -0.78
N TYR A 48 6.09 0.54 0.01
CA TYR A 48 4.84 0.10 0.65
C TYR A 48 3.57 0.75 0.09
N HIS A 49 3.66 1.59 -0.96
CA HIS A 49 2.46 2.24 -1.52
C HIS A 49 1.43 1.27 -2.13
N THR A 50 1.80 0.02 -2.44
CA THR A 50 0.86 -0.98 -2.97
C THR A 50 0.24 -1.87 -1.91
N THR A 51 1.01 -2.22 -0.88
CA THR A 51 0.60 -3.21 0.14
C THR A 51 0.14 -2.57 1.43
N ALA A 52 0.47 -1.29 1.66
CA ALA A 52 0.58 -0.71 2.98
C ALA A 52 1.53 -1.53 3.90
N ARG A 53 1.58 -1.17 5.17
CA ARG A 53 2.15 -1.97 6.27
C ARG A 53 1.65 -1.45 7.61
N GLU A 54 1.92 -2.20 8.68
CA GLU A 54 1.77 -1.67 10.03
C GLU A 54 2.72 -0.48 10.27
N ASN A 55 2.30 0.45 11.12
CA ASN A 55 3.06 1.61 11.57
C ASN A 55 3.60 2.48 10.42
N MET A 56 2.76 2.73 9.42
CA MET A 56 3.09 3.67 8.34
C MET A 56 3.32 5.08 8.89
N THR A 57 4.39 5.71 8.43
CA THR A 57 4.67 7.13 8.63
C THR A 57 3.61 7.98 7.94
N LEU A 58 3.60 9.28 8.26
CA LEU A 58 2.71 10.22 7.60
C LEU A 58 2.93 10.22 6.07
N LEU A 59 4.19 10.21 5.61
CA LEU A 59 4.52 10.20 4.19
C LEU A 59 4.02 8.93 3.51
N GLU A 60 4.24 7.77 4.12
CA GLU A 60 3.74 6.49 3.58
C GLU A 60 2.21 6.50 3.44
N LYS A 61 1.47 6.98 4.45
CA LYS A 61 0.00 7.10 4.37
C LYS A 61 -0.43 8.05 3.25
N ILE A 62 0.23 9.21 3.13
CA ILE A 62 -0.05 10.19 2.08
C ILE A 62 0.14 9.57 0.70
N ILE A 63 1.27 8.90 0.44
CA ILE A 63 1.55 8.32 -0.87
C ILE A 63 0.57 7.18 -1.19
N TYR A 64 0.29 6.30 -0.23
CA TYR A 64 -0.66 5.19 -0.39
C TYR A 64 -2.07 5.70 -0.72
N LEU A 65 -2.59 6.66 0.05
CA LEU A 65 -3.93 7.20 -0.18
C LEU A 65 -3.98 8.05 -1.46
N SER A 66 -2.92 8.77 -1.78
CA SER A 66 -2.85 9.59 -3.01
C SER A 66 -2.96 8.72 -4.27
N ASP A 67 -2.33 7.54 -4.30
CA ASP A 67 -2.45 6.60 -5.43
C ASP A 67 -3.88 6.07 -5.61
N LEU A 68 -4.64 5.98 -4.51
CA LEU A 68 -6.05 5.56 -4.54
C LEU A 68 -7.01 6.70 -4.94
N ILE A 69 -6.73 7.95 -4.56
CA ILE A 69 -7.71 9.03 -4.72
C ILE A 69 -7.36 10.07 -5.80
N SER A 70 -6.23 9.90 -6.51
CA SER A 70 -5.75 10.85 -7.52
C SER A 70 -6.85 11.24 -8.50
N GLU A 71 -6.76 12.44 -9.07
CA GLU A 71 -7.83 13.03 -9.89
C GLU A 71 -8.22 12.15 -11.09
N ASP A 72 -7.27 11.37 -11.62
CA ASP A 72 -7.47 10.43 -12.73
C ASP A 72 -8.19 9.13 -12.34
N ARG A 73 -8.39 8.83 -11.04
CA ARG A 73 -9.10 7.63 -10.57
C ARG A 73 -10.62 7.80 -10.68
N ASN A 74 -11.28 6.76 -11.20
CA ASN A 74 -12.73 6.75 -11.49
C ASN A 74 -13.46 5.45 -11.11
N TYR A 75 -12.95 4.71 -10.11
CA TYR A 75 -13.59 3.47 -9.65
C TYR A 75 -14.80 3.73 -8.73
N SER A 76 -15.68 2.74 -8.61
CA SER A 76 -16.85 2.81 -7.74
C SER A 76 -16.44 3.02 -6.27
N GLY A 77 -16.83 4.15 -5.69
CA GLY A 77 -16.51 4.50 -4.30
C GLY A 77 -15.34 5.48 -4.13
N VAL A 78 -14.69 5.92 -5.22
CA VAL A 78 -13.58 6.90 -5.14
C VAL A 78 -13.98 8.22 -4.48
N GLU A 79 -15.20 8.71 -4.73
CA GLU A 79 -15.71 9.95 -4.11
C GLU A 79 -15.86 9.82 -2.59
N ILE A 80 -16.32 8.65 -2.13
CA ILE A 80 -16.43 8.36 -0.70
C ILE A 80 -15.03 8.32 -0.09
N MET A 81 -14.07 7.67 -0.75
CA MET A 81 -12.68 7.63 -0.29
C MET A 81 -12.07 9.04 -0.19
N ARG A 82 -12.30 9.89 -1.19
CA ARG A 82 -11.88 11.31 -1.19
C ARG A 82 -12.47 12.08 0.00
N GLN A 83 -13.74 11.85 0.34
CA GLN A 83 -14.35 12.44 1.53
C GLN A 83 -13.69 11.94 2.82
N LYS A 84 -13.43 10.63 2.94
CA LYS A 84 -12.79 10.04 4.12
C LYS A 84 -11.38 10.56 4.38
N VAL A 85 -10.60 10.79 3.33
CA VAL A 85 -9.26 11.38 3.45
C VAL A 85 -9.32 12.79 4.06
N ASN A 86 -10.35 13.57 3.74
CA ASN A 86 -10.56 14.90 4.32
C ASN A 86 -11.06 14.86 5.77
N GLU A 87 -11.69 13.76 6.20
CA GLU A 87 -12.10 13.55 7.61
C GLU A 87 -10.91 13.16 8.48
N SER A 88 -10.19 12.09 8.10
CA SER A 88 -9.03 11.58 8.83
C SER A 88 -8.26 10.58 7.98
N LEU A 89 -6.93 10.70 7.96
CA LEU A 89 -6.07 9.73 7.29
C LEU A 89 -6.23 8.32 7.88
N ASP A 90 -6.45 8.19 9.19
CA ASP A 90 -6.59 6.87 9.81
C ASP A 90 -7.92 6.21 9.45
N ILE A 91 -9.01 7.00 9.34
CA ILE A 91 -10.29 6.52 8.83
C ILE A 91 -10.13 6.09 7.36
N ALA A 92 -9.52 6.94 6.55
CA ALA A 92 -9.30 6.65 5.13
C ALA A 92 -8.42 5.41 4.92
N MET A 93 -7.37 5.21 5.73
CA MET A 93 -6.53 4.01 5.67
C MET A 93 -7.35 2.75 5.94
N ARG A 94 -8.21 2.75 6.96
CA ARG A 94 -9.08 1.59 7.25
C ARG A 94 -10.00 1.29 6.07
N GLU A 95 -10.69 2.30 5.54
CA GLU A 95 -11.62 2.12 4.43
C GLU A 95 -10.90 1.67 3.15
N ALA A 96 -9.70 2.20 2.87
CA ALA A 96 -8.87 1.81 1.75
C ALA A 96 -8.44 0.34 1.85
N LEU A 97 -7.96 -0.08 3.02
CA LEU A 97 -7.56 -1.47 3.26
C LEU A 97 -8.76 -2.42 3.16
N LEU A 98 -9.92 -2.05 3.71
CA LEU A 98 -11.14 -2.84 3.58
C LEU A 98 -11.57 -2.99 2.11
N TYR A 99 -11.50 -1.90 1.33
CA TYR A 99 -11.82 -1.89 -0.09
C TYR A 99 -10.90 -2.83 -0.89
N ILE A 100 -9.57 -2.69 -0.73
CA ILE A 100 -8.58 -3.52 -1.42
C ILE A 100 -8.69 -4.98 -1.03
N MET A 101 -8.82 -5.30 0.26
CA MET A 101 -8.97 -6.68 0.71
C MET A 101 -10.26 -7.31 0.19
N SER A 102 -11.36 -6.56 0.18
CA SER A 102 -12.64 -7.04 -0.36
C SER A 102 -12.54 -7.36 -1.86
N ASP A 103 -11.87 -6.51 -2.64
CA ASP A 103 -11.63 -6.74 -4.07
C ASP A 103 -10.77 -8.00 -4.31
N LEU A 104 -9.70 -8.19 -3.54
CA LEU A 104 -8.85 -9.39 -3.62
C LEU A 104 -9.61 -10.67 -3.26
N ILE A 105 -10.43 -10.64 -2.20
CA ILE A 105 -11.27 -11.77 -1.78
C ILE A 105 -12.27 -12.13 -2.87
N GLN A 106 -12.97 -11.15 -3.44
CA GLN A 106 -13.93 -11.37 -4.52
C GLN A 106 -13.25 -11.99 -5.75
N LYS A 107 -11.99 -11.63 -6.02
CA LYS A 107 -11.17 -12.19 -7.10
C LYS A 107 -10.46 -13.50 -6.73
N GLN A 108 -10.66 -14.03 -5.52
CA GLN A 108 -9.98 -15.22 -4.98
C GLN A 108 -8.45 -15.13 -5.06
N LYS A 109 -7.91 -13.93 -4.88
CA LYS A 109 -6.46 -13.68 -4.83
C LYS A 109 -5.96 -13.74 -3.38
N PRO A 110 -4.72 -14.21 -3.15
CA PRO A 110 -4.12 -14.13 -1.82
C PRO A 110 -3.93 -12.68 -1.39
N ILE A 111 -3.85 -12.43 -0.09
CA ILE A 111 -3.58 -11.10 0.48
C ILE A 111 -2.23 -11.18 1.17
N CYS A 112 -1.33 -10.22 0.91
CA CYS A 112 -0.02 -10.24 1.55
C CYS A 112 -0.14 -9.93 3.05
N GLU A 113 0.83 -10.42 3.82
CA GLU A 113 0.83 -10.29 5.27
C GLU A 113 0.85 -8.83 5.73
N ASP A 114 1.57 -7.96 5.03
CA ASP A 114 1.66 -6.53 5.35
C ASP A 114 0.30 -5.84 5.27
N THR A 115 -0.50 -6.13 4.25
CA THR A 115 -1.87 -5.59 4.13
C THR A 115 -2.75 -6.08 5.27
N CYS A 116 -2.66 -7.37 5.62
CA CYS A 116 -3.43 -7.93 6.74
C CYS A 116 -3.04 -7.28 8.07
N LYS A 117 -1.74 -7.08 8.33
CA LYS A 117 -1.24 -6.41 9.53
C LYS A 117 -1.68 -4.94 9.60
N ALA A 118 -1.58 -4.21 8.49
CA ALA A 118 -2.06 -2.84 8.39
C ALA A 118 -3.56 -2.77 8.71
N TYR A 119 -4.38 -3.64 8.10
CA TYR A 119 -5.82 -3.66 8.33
C TYR A 119 -6.16 -3.95 9.80
N ASN A 120 -5.48 -4.93 10.42
CA ASN A 120 -5.68 -5.25 11.82
C ASN A 120 -5.34 -4.08 12.74
N GLN A 121 -4.25 -3.35 12.48
CA GLN A 121 -3.88 -2.16 13.25
C GLN A 121 -5.00 -1.12 13.27
N TYR A 122 -5.52 -0.73 12.10
CA TYR A 122 -6.59 0.27 12.04
C TYR A 122 -7.90 -0.28 12.60
N SER A 123 -8.23 -1.55 12.36
CA SER A 123 -9.44 -2.16 12.94
C SER A 123 -9.42 -2.15 14.48
N LEU A 124 -8.28 -2.46 15.09
CA LEU A 124 -8.10 -2.40 16.53
C LEU A 124 -8.16 -0.96 17.06
N LEU A 125 -7.60 0.02 16.34
CA LEU A 125 -7.65 1.43 16.72
C LEU A 125 -9.09 1.92 16.94
N PHE A 126 -10.01 1.58 16.03
CA PHE A 126 -11.42 1.99 16.13
C PHE A 126 -12.29 1.07 16.97
N SER A 127 -11.82 -0.14 17.33
CA SER A 127 -12.53 -1.04 18.24
C SER A 127 -12.43 -0.61 19.70
N GLN A 128 -11.48 0.29 20.02
CA GLN A 128 -11.26 0.84 21.36
C GLN A 128 -12.12 2.09 21.65
N GLU A 129 -12.92 2.54 20.68
CA GLU A 129 -13.84 3.70 20.82
C GLU A 129 -15.28 3.31 21.22
N VAL A 130 -15.51 2.02 21.52
CA VAL A 130 -16.79 1.45 21.98
C VAL A 130 -16.68 1.03 23.45
#